data_AF-A0A2N2WZ71-F1
#
_entry.id   AF-A0A2N2WZ71-F1
#
_cell.length_a   1.000
_cell.length_b   1.000
_cell.length_c   1.000
_cell.angle_alpha   90.00
_cell.angle_beta   90.00
_cell.angle_gamma   90.00
#
_symmetry.space_group_name_H-M   'P 1'
#
loop_
_entity.id
_entity.type
_entity.pdbx_description
1 polymer ?
#
loop_
_entity_poly.entity_id
_entity_poly.type
_entity_poly.pdbx_seq_one_letter_code
_entity_poly.pdbx_strand_id
1 'polypeptide(L)' 'MNIIKKSIITCPNCGYQKTEEMPIDTCQFFYECENCQAILNPKPNDCCVYCSYGTVKCPSMQE' A
#
# COMPACT_ATOMS: atom_id res chain seq x y z
N MET A 1 -8.39 -19.77 2.56
CA MET A 1 -8.43 -18.35 2.17
C MET A 1 -7.20 -18.04 1.32
N ASN A 2 -7.35 -17.35 0.18
CA ASN A 2 -6.21 -16.91 -0.64
C ASN A 2 -5.89 -15.45 -0.31
N ILE A 3 -4.89 -15.20 0.53
CA ILE A 3 -4.39 -13.85 0.81
C ILE A 3 -3.60 -13.37 -0.41
N ILE A 4 -4.05 -12.27 -1.01
CA ILE A 4 -3.35 -11.63 -2.12
C ILE A 4 -2.24 -10.77 -1.54
N LYS A 5 -0.98 -11.13 -1.81
CA LYS A 5 0.20 -10.40 -1.34
C LYS A 5 0.66 -9.32 -2.32
N LYS A 6 0.23 -9.34 -3.57
CA LYS A 6 0.66 -8.35 -4.57
C LYS A 6 -0.37 -7.25 -4.69
N SER A 7 0.05 -6.01 -4.47
CA SER A 7 -0.81 -4.83 -4.62
C SER A 7 -0.05 -3.78 -5.43
N ILE A 8 -0.76 -3.08 -6.32
CA ILE A 8 -0.17 -1.99 -7.08
C ILE A 8 -0.37 -0.72 -6.26
N ILE A 9 0.72 -0.20 -5.71
CA ILE A 9 0.70 1.08 -5.00
C ILE A 9 0.81 2.22 -6.00
N THR A 10 -0.14 3.15 -5.94
CA THR A 10 -0.17 4.33 -6.80
C THR A 10 0.19 5.56 -5.98
N CYS A 11 1.27 6.25 -6.35
CA CYS A 11 1.66 7.49 -5.69
C CYS A 11 0.67 8.62 -6.05
N PRO A 12 -0.03 9.22 -5.08
CA PRO A 12 -0.93 10.35 -5.34
C PRO A 12 -0.22 11.65 -5.72
N ASN A 13 1.10 11.77 -5.44
CA ASN A 13 1.86 12.99 -5.75
C ASN A 13 2.32 13.04 -7.21
N CYS A 14 2.75 11.92 -7.78
CA CYS A 14 3.32 11.89 -9.14
C CYS A 14 2.60 10.93 -10.11
N GLY A 15 1.64 10.14 -9.61
CA GLY A 15 0.92 9.13 -10.40
C GLY A 15 1.70 7.84 -10.66
N TYR A 16 2.92 7.72 -10.16
CA TYR A 16 3.75 6.52 -10.36
C TYR A 16 3.09 5.29 -9.73
N GLN A 17 3.08 4.18 -10.47
CA GLN A 17 2.51 2.92 -10.03
C GLN A 17 3.61 1.87 -9.92
N LYS A 18 3.64 1.15 -8.80
CA LYS A 18 4.57 0.05 -8.60
C LYS A 18 3.84 -1.17 -8.05
N THR A 19 4.17 -2.35 -8.57
CA THR A 19 3.69 -3.59 -7.97
C THR A 19 4.60 -3.92 -6.79
N GLU A 20 4.04 -3.92 -5.59
CA GLU A 20 4.74 -4.24 -4.36
C GLU A 20 4.13 -5.49 -3.71
N GLU A 21 4.99 -6.26 -3.03
CA GLU A 21 4.54 -7.39 -2.23
C GLU A 21 4.27 -6.92 -0.79
N MET A 22 3.00 -6.90 -0.42
CA MET A 22 2.52 -6.55 0.91
C MET A 22 3.04 -7.56 1.93
N PRO A 23 3.68 -7.09 3.01
CA PRO A 23 4.01 -7.95 4.14
C PRO A 23 2.72 -8.49 4.76
N ILE A 24 2.74 -9.76 5.15
CA ILE A 24 1.59 -10.45 5.77
C ILE A 24 1.55 -10.14 7.26
N ASP A 25 2.73 -10.11 7.87
CA ASP A 25 2.90 -10.07 9.33
C ASP A 25 3.11 -8.64 9.86
N THR A 26 3.19 -7.64 8.97
CA THR A 26 3.43 -6.24 9.35
C THR A 26 2.60 -5.27 8.54
N CYS A 27 2.23 -4.15 9.19
CA CYS A 27 1.45 -3.10 8.57
C CYS A 27 2.38 -2.02 8.01
N GLN A 28 2.41 -1.83 6.69
CA GLN A 28 3.21 -0.77 6.07
C GLN A 28 2.51 0.59 6.24
N PHE A 29 2.88 1.33 7.28
CA PHE A 29 2.27 2.64 7.54
C PHE A 29 2.86 3.74 6.67
N PHE A 30 4.16 3.68 6.36
CA PHE A 30 4.85 4.67 5.55
C PHE A 30 5.38 4.01 4.28
N TYR A 31 5.23 4.68 3.14
CA TYR A 31 5.83 4.21 1.88
C TYR A 31 6.51 5.35 1.17
N GLU A 32 7.80 5.16 0.88
CA GLU A 32 8.56 6.10 0.08
C GLU A 32 8.37 5.77 -1.40
N CYS A 33 7.87 6.72 -2.17
CA CYS A 33 7.75 6.55 -3.60
C CYS A 33 9.14 6.55 -4.26
N GLU A 34 9.50 5.48 -4.97
CA GLU A 34 10.82 5.41 -5.65
C GLU A 34 11.02 6.46 -6.76
N ASN A 35 9.93 7.01 -7.32
CA ASN A 35 10.01 7.98 -8.41
C ASN A 35 10.22 9.42 -7.91
N CYS A 36 9.45 9.85 -6.90
CA CYS A 36 9.51 11.22 -6.40
C CYS A 36 10.03 11.36 -4.96
N GLN A 37 10.42 10.23 -4.33
CA GLN A 37 10.91 10.14 -2.95
C GLN A 37 9.94 10.72 -1.90
N ALA A 38 8.67 10.91 -2.28
CA ALA A 38 7.65 11.39 -1.36
C ALA A 38 7.25 10.27 -0.41
N ILE A 39 7.21 10.57 0.88
CA ILE A 39 6.68 9.67 1.90
C ILE A 39 5.15 9.76 1.89
N LEU A 40 4.52 8.65 1.56
CA LEU A 40 3.08 8.44 1.59
C LEU A 40 2.66 7.95 2.96
N ASN A 41 1.71 8.66 3.55
CA ASN A 41 1.03 8.29 4.79
C ASN A 41 -0.37 7.79 4.46
N PRO A 42 -0.93 6.84 5.22
CA PRO A 42 -2.26 6.31 4.96
C PRO A 42 -3.29 7.41 5.20
N LYS A 43 -4.41 7.33 4.48
CA LYS A 43 -5.53 8.24 4.66
C LYS A 43 -6.16 8.01 6.04
N PRO A 44 -6.73 9.06 6.65
CA PRO A 44 -7.51 8.90 7.86
C PRO A 44 -8.64 7.88 7.61
N ASN A 45 -8.72 6.87 8.48
CA ASN A 45 -9.57 5.65 8.43
C ASN A 45 -9.01 4.41 7.71
N ASP A 46 -7.82 4.46 7.11
CA ASP A 46 -7.19 3.26 6.52
C ASP A 46 -6.10 2.65 7.42
N CYS A 47 -5.97 1.32 7.38
CA CYS A 47 -4.96 0.56 8.15
C CYS A 47 -3.52 0.93 7.76
N CYS A 48 -3.26 1.15 6.46
CA CYS A 48 -1.92 1.19 5.86
C CYS A 48 -1.95 1.86 4.49
N VAL A 49 -0.77 2.14 3.91
CA VAL A 49 -0.65 2.77 2.58
C VAL A 49 -1.33 1.97 1.47
N TYR A 50 -1.35 0.64 1.57
CA TYR A 50 -1.98 -0.22 0.58
C TYR A 50 -3.51 -0.13 0.63
N CYS A 51 -4.10 0.11 1.80
CA CYS A 51 -5.54 0.33 1.89
C CYS A 51 -5.97 1.67 1.30
N SER A 52 -5.08 2.67 1.36
CA SER A 52 -5.34 4.03 0.87
C SER A 52 -5.02 4.26 -0.60
N TYR A 53 -3.95 3.63 -1.08
CA TYR A 53 -3.35 3.87 -2.40
C TYR A 53 -3.03 2.59 -3.18
N GLY A 54 -3.23 1.41 -2.57
CA GLY A 54 -3.08 0.12 -3.22
C GLY A 54 -4.35 -0.29 -3.96
N THR A 55 -4.18 -1.15 -4.97
CA THR A 55 -5.31 -1.75 -5.69
C THR A 55 -6.01 -2.86 -4.90
N VAL A 56 -5.28 -3.51 -3.99
CA VAL A 56 -5.78 -4.58 -3.11
C VAL A 56 -5.58 -4.17 -1.65
N LYS A 57 -6.58 -4.45 -0.81
CA LYS A 57 -6.58 -4.15 0.63
C LYS A 57 -5.52 -4.96 1.40
N CYS A 58 -5.09 -4.45 2.57
CA CYS A 58 -4.08 -5.09 3.42
C CYS A 58 -4.48 -6.53 3.78
N PRO A 59 -3.53 -7.48 3.92
CA PRO A 59 -3.83 -8.88 4.28
C PRO A 59 -4.77 -9.01 5.47
N SER A 60 -4.59 -8.18 6.50
CA SER A 60 -5.44 -8.14 7.70
C SER A 60 -6.92 -7.76 7.46
N MET A 61 -7.25 -7.20 6.29
CA MET A 61 -8.63 -6.89 5.88
C MET A 61 -9.23 -7.94 4.93
N GLN A 62 -8.41 -8.88 4.44
CA GLN A 62 -8.85 -9.98 3.56
C GLN A 62 -9.25 -11.24 4.34
N GLU A 63 -8.96 -11.28 5.65
CA GLU A 63 -9.33 -12.35 6.59
C GLU A 63 -10.57 -12.01 7.40
#